data_AF-S4H0R4-F1
#
_entry.id   AF-S4H0R4-F1
#
_cell.length_a   1.000
_cell.length_b   1.000
_cell.length_c   1.000
_cell.angle_alpha   90.00
_cell.angle_beta   90.00
_cell.angle_gamma   90.00
#
_symmetry.space_group_name_H-M   'P 1'
#
loop_
_entity.id
_entity.type
_entity.pdbx_description
1 polymer ?
#
loop_
_entity_poly.entity_id
_entity_poly.type
_entity_poly.pdbx_seq_one_letter_code
_entity_poly.pdbx_strand_id
1 'polypeptide(L)' 'MVAKNAGMPATPEDLVDVDALICAYYDEVPNSNIPEQRVIFGTSGHRGSALKTSFNEAHIVAITQAI' A
#
# COMPACT_ATOMS: atom_id res chain seq x y z
N MET A 1 -10.61 10.48 19.26
CA MET A 1 -11.58 9.41 19.57
C MET A 1 -10.83 8.10 19.67
N VAL A 2 -11.15 7.26 20.66
CA VAL A 2 -10.55 5.93 20.83
C VAL A 2 -11.55 4.90 20.32
N ALA A 3 -11.08 3.92 19.54
CA ALA A 3 -11.93 2.86 19.01
C ALA A 3 -12.52 2.02 20.15
N LYS A 4 -13.75 1.53 19.96
CA LYS A 4 -14.47 0.73 20.97
C LYS A 4 -13.69 -0.53 21.40
N ASN A 5 -12.90 -1.11 20.51
CA ASN A 5 -12.09 -2.31 20.71
C ASN A 5 -10.61 -2.00 20.98
N ALA A 6 -10.25 -0.76 21.33
CA ALA A 6 -8.86 -0.43 21.64
C ALA A 6 -8.30 -1.30 22.79
N GLY A 7 -7.15 -1.93 22.57
CA GLY A 7 -6.51 -2.83 23.52
C GLY A 7 -7.06 -4.26 23.55
N MET A 8 -8.07 -4.57 22.73
CA MET A 8 -8.59 -5.93 22.58
C MET A 8 -7.88 -6.67 21.44
N PRO A 9 -7.86 -8.02 21.45
CA PRO A 9 -7.40 -8.80 20.30
C PRO A 9 -8.20 -8.47 19.04
N ALA A 10 -7.54 -8.53 17.88
CA ALA A 10 -8.19 -8.39 16.58
C ALA A 10 -9.20 -9.52 16.36
N THR A 11 -10.33 -9.20 15.70
CA THR A 11 -11.30 -10.20 15.25
C THR A 11 -10.97 -10.64 13.82
N PRO A 12 -11.53 -11.77 13.34
CA PRO A 12 -11.34 -12.19 11.94
C PRO A 12 -11.70 -11.11 10.91
N GLU A 13 -12.67 -10.25 11.20
CA GLU A 13 -13.11 -9.16 10.33
C GLU A 13 -12.12 -7.99 10.26
N ASP A 14 -11.20 -7.87 11.23
CA ASP A 14 -10.13 -6.88 11.22
C ASP A 14 -8.97 -7.29 10.28
N LEU A 15 -8.90 -8.57 9.88
CA LEU A 15 -7.79 -9.12 9.12
C LEU A 15 -7.92 -8.80 7.62
N VAL A 16 -6.77 -8.54 6.99
CA VAL A 16 -6.69 -8.37 5.53
C VAL A 16 -6.62 -9.74 4.84
N ASP A 17 -7.16 -9.81 3.63
CA ASP A 17 -6.87 -10.91 2.71
C ASP A 17 -5.46 -10.72 2.13
N VAL A 18 -4.53 -11.57 2.56
CA VAL A 18 -3.11 -11.49 2.19
C VAL A 18 -2.89 -11.88 0.73
N ASP A 19 -3.63 -12.86 0.22
CA ASP A 19 -3.48 -13.31 -1.17
C ASP A 19 -3.97 -12.21 -2.11
N ALA A 20 -5.11 -11.57 -1.80
CA ALA A 20 -5.60 -10.42 -2.56
C ALA A 20 -4.61 -9.24 -2.54
N LEU A 21 -3.97 -8.98 -1.39
CA LEU A 21 -2.97 -7.92 -1.26
C LEU A 21 -1.72 -8.19 -2.10
N ILE A 22 -1.26 -9.45 -2.15
CA ILE A 22 -0.11 -9.87 -2.97
C ILE A 22 -0.46 -9.81 -4.45
N CYS A 23 -1.64 -10.32 -4.85
CA CYS A 23 -2.09 -10.23 -6.24
C CYS A 23 -2.15 -8.77 -6.69
N ALA A 24 -2.77 -7.89 -5.90
CA ALA A 24 -2.81 -6.46 -6.22
C ALA A 24 -1.42 -5.83 -6.40
N TYR A 25 -0.39 -6.30 -5.67
CA TYR A 25 0.97 -5.74 -5.80
C TYR A 25 1.56 -5.98 -7.20
N TYR A 26 1.30 -7.15 -7.79
CA TYR A 26 1.83 -7.53 -9.10
C TYR A 26 0.90 -7.18 -10.26
N ASP A 27 -0.42 -7.31 -10.05
CA ASP A 27 -1.40 -7.19 -11.14
C ASP A 27 -1.83 -5.73 -11.40
N GLU A 28 -1.85 -4.89 -10.35
CA GLU A 28 -2.28 -3.50 -10.47
C GLU A 28 -1.11 -2.57 -10.81
N VAL A 29 -1.29 -1.74 -11.83
CA VAL A 29 -0.28 -0.79 -12.32
C VAL A 29 -0.71 0.64 -12.02
N PRO A 30 0.12 1.46 -11.32
CA PRO A 30 -0.20 2.84 -11.02
C PRO A 30 -0.30 3.71 -12.28
N ASN A 31 -1.28 4.61 -12.28
CA ASN A 31 -1.47 5.64 -13.28
C ASN A 31 -0.87 6.97 -12.78
N SER A 32 0.22 7.42 -13.41
CA SER A 32 0.92 8.65 -13.03
C SER A 32 0.08 9.92 -13.15
N ASN A 33 -1.03 9.90 -13.90
CA ASN A 33 -1.94 11.03 -13.97
C ASN A 33 -2.75 11.21 -12.67
N ILE A 34 -2.92 10.15 -11.88
CA ILE A 34 -3.61 10.15 -10.59
C ILE A 34 -2.60 10.46 -9.47
N PRO A 35 -2.67 11.64 -8.80
CA PRO A 35 -1.68 12.03 -7.79
C PRO A 35 -1.48 11.01 -6.66
N GLU A 36 -2.55 10.34 -6.24
CA GLU A 36 -2.56 9.37 -5.14
C GLU A 36 -1.82 8.06 -5.46
N GLN A 37 -1.60 7.77 -6.75
CA GLN A 37 -0.88 6.58 -7.24
C GLN A 37 0.57 6.88 -7.62
N ARG A 38 1.07 8.09 -7.35
CA ARG A 38 2.46 8.44 -7.65
C ARG A 38 3.38 8.02 -6.51
N VAL A 39 4.66 7.86 -6.83
CA VAL A 39 5.70 7.81 -5.81
C VAL A 39 5.76 9.14 -5.06
N ILE A 40 5.70 9.06 -3.73
CA ILE A 40 5.96 10.16 -2.80
C ILE A 40 7.04 9.69 -1.85
N PHE A 41 8.30 10.07 -2.11
CA PHE A 41 9.47 9.62 -1.35
C PHE A 41 9.94 10.72 -0.39
N GLY A 42 9.50 10.66 0.87
CA GLY A 42 9.77 11.68 1.89
C GLY A 42 10.90 11.30 2.85
N THR A 43 10.91 11.92 4.04
CA THR A 43 11.90 11.66 5.11
C THR A 43 11.95 10.19 5.56
N SER A 44 10.86 9.44 5.38
CA SER A 44 10.76 8.01 5.69
C SER A 44 10.47 7.16 4.45
N GLY A 45 10.92 7.60 3.28
CA GLY A 45 10.73 6.92 2.00
C GLY A 45 9.31 7.04 1.45
N HIS A 46 8.95 6.09 0.59
CA HIS A 46 7.61 5.96 0.02
C HIS A 46 6.81 4.86 0.74
N ARG A 47 5.52 5.12 0.97
CA ARG A 47 4.59 4.22 1.65
C ARG A 47 3.24 4.26 0.96
N GLY A 48 2.53 3.14 0.98
CA GLY A 48 1.18 3.02 0.41
C GLY A 48 0.62 1.61 0.63
N SER A 49 -0.36 1.23 -0.17
CA SER A 49 -0.91 -0.12 -0.19
C SER A 49 -1.22 -0.55 -1.61
N ALA A 50 -0.94 -1.80 -1.94
CA ALA A 50 -1.24 -2.37 -3.25
C ALA A 50 -2.74 -2.32 -3.58
N LEU A 51 -3.62 -2.50 -2.59
CA LEU A 51 -5.09 -2.41 -2.75
C LEU A 51 -5.58 -0.99 -3.10
N LYS A 52 -4.72 0.02 -2.99
CA LYS A 52 -5.01 1.41 -3.39
C LYS A 52 -4.18 1.85 -4.59
N THR A 53 -3.47 0.91 -5.22
CA THR A 53 -2.55 1.16 -6.34
C THR A 53 -1.50 2.24 -6.01
N SER A 54 -1.05 2.31 -4.75
CA SER A 54 -0.06 3.30 -4.28
C SER A 54 1.19 2.65 -3.71
N PHE A 55 1.34 1.32 -3.84
CA PHE A 55 2.52 0.55 -3.45
C PHE A 55 2.49 -0.81 -4.17
N ASN A 56 3.00 -0.83 -5.39
CA ASN A 56 2.91 -1.95 -6.35
C ASN A 56 4.28 -2.12 -7.02
N GLU A 57 4.49 -3.19 -7.79
CA GLU A 57 5.78 -3.52 -8.41
C GLU A 57 6.42 -2.35 -9.13
N ALA A 58 5.66 -1.63 -9.97
CA ALA A 58 6.15 -0.48 -10.72
C ALA A 58 6.72 0.64 -9.83
N HIS A 59 6.16 0.84 -8.63
CA HIS A 59 6.69 1.82 -7.68
C HIS A 59 8.07 1.40 -7.19
N ILE A 60 8.22 0.12 -6.81
CA ILE A 60 9.47 -0.41 -6.26
C ILE A 60 10.55 -0.42 -7.33
N VAL A 61 10.27 -0.94 -8.53
CA VAL A 61 11.20 -0.92 -9.66
C VAL A 61 11.69 0.50 -9.95
N ALA A 62 10.77 1.48 -10.03
CA ALA A 62 11.12 2.87 -10.29
C ALA A 62 11.98 3.47 -9.16
N ILE A 63 11.65 3.22 -7.90
CA ILE A 63 12.40 3.71 -6.74
C ILE A 63 13.80 3.08 -6.71
N THR A 64 13.91 1.76 -6.89
CA THR A 64 15.21 1.07 -6.88
C THR A 64 16.11 1.51 -8.00
N GLN A 65 15.56 1.87 -9.16
CA GLN A 65 16.34 2.40 -10.27
C GLN A 65 16.79 3.85 -10.05
N ALA A 66 16.04 4.62 -9.24
CA ALA A 66 16.34 6.01 -8.95
C ALA A 66 17.43 6.20 -7.87
N ILE A 67 17.69 5.18 -7.06
CA ILE A 67 18.75 5.15 -6.03
C ILE A 67 20.05 4.64 -6.65
#